data_AF-A0A1B6EGN8-F1
#
_entry.id   AF-A0A1B6EGN8-F1
#
_cell.length_a   1.000
_cell.length_b   1.000
_cell.length_c   1.000
_cell.angle_alpha   90.00
_cell.angle_beta   90.00
_cell.angle_gamma   90.00
#
_symmetry.space_group_name_H-M   'P 1'
#
loop_
_entity.id
_entity.type
_entity.pdbx_description
1 polymer ?
#
loop_
_entity_poly.entity_id
_entity_poly.type
_entity_poly.pdbx_seq_one_letter_code
_entity_poly.pdbx_strand_id
1 'polypeptide(L)'
;MLISIYILLPPTIICYLLKQTISEFIYSLVSCLLKFKELWKQQRKYCIEEEKNFYLYKINKIEKTSKLIGFYTAEMLMYPTETIMHRLYLQGTRTIVDNVESGSNNIVPILTNYQNITDCCELILKKEGRSGLYKGFGALVLQIILNFILLHVDNEWNRNNIL
;
A
#
# COMPACT_ATOMS: atom_id res chain seq x y z
N MET A 1 22.86 19.00 -2.48
CA MET A 1 21.63 18.29 -2.03
C MET A 1 20.86 17.61 -3.16
N LEU A 2 20.74 18.15 -4.39
CA LEU A 2 20.01 17.46 -5.49
C LEU A 2 20.63 16.12 -5.93
N ILE A 3 21.96 15.96 -5.83
CA ILE A 3 22.68 14.75 -6.28
C ILE A 3 22.19 13.47 -5.57
N SER A 4 21.76 13.57 -4.30
CA SER A 4 21.32 12.42 -3.51
C SER A 4 19.92 11.92 -3.90
N ILE A 5 19.07 12.79 -4.46
CA ILE A 5 17.68 12.44 -4.84
C ILE A 5 17.68 11.61 -6.13
N TYR A 6 18.52 11.95 -7.11
CA TYR A 6 18.62 11.19 -8.37
C TYR A 6 19.18 9.78 -8.18
N ILE A 7 20.04 9.57 -7.18
CA ILE A 7 20.59 8.25 -6.85
C ILE A 7 19.52 7.37 -6.17
N LEU A 8 18.59 7.97 -5.44
CA LEU A 8 17.53 7.23 -4.73
C LEU A 8 16.25 7.05 -5.56
N LEU A 9 16.03 7.88 -6.58
CA LEU A 9 14.95 7.77 -7.54
C LEU A 9 14.84 6.38 -8.21
N PRO A 10 15.90 5.80 -8.79
CA PRO A 10 15.80 4.51 -9.46
C PRO A 10 15.29 3.35 -8.58
N PRO A 11 15.83 3.10 -7.37
CA PRO A 11 15.31 2.02 -6.53
C PRO A 11 13.86 2.28 -6.08
N THR A 12 13.45 3.54 -5.88
CA THR A 12 12.05 3.84 -5.54
C THR A 12 11.08 3.58 -6.68
N ILE A 13 11.45 3.93 -7.92
CA ILE A 13 10.64 3.61 -9.10
C ILE A 13 10.51 2.09 -9.24
N ILE A 14 11.61 1.35 -9.07
CA ILE A 14 11.59 -0.12 -9.15
C ILE A 14 10.67 -0.72 -8.08
N CYS A 15 10.78 -0.28 -6.82
CA CYS A 15 9.89 -0.75 -5.74
C CYS A 15 8.42 -0.41 -6.01
N TYR A 16 8.14 0.78 -6.55
CA TYR A 16 6.79 1.19 -6.90
C TYR A 16 6.21 0.34 -8.05
N LEU A 17 6.99 0.09 -9.10
CA LEU A 17 6.59 -0.78 -10.20
C LEU A 17 6.34 -2.21 -9.71
N LEU A 18 7.19 -2.74 -8.83
CA LEU A 18 6.97 -4.04 -8.19
C LEU A 18 5.69 -4.08 -7.36
N LYS A 19 5.37 -3.01 -6.62
CA LYS A 19 4.11 -2.90 -5.86
C LYS A 19 2.91 -2.96 -6.82
N GLN A 20 2.97 -2.26 -7.95
CA GLN A 20 1.91 -2.26 -8.95
C GLN A 20 1.72 -3.64 -9.60
N THR A 21 2.80 -4.33 -9.99
CA THR A 21 2.69 -5.67 -10.58
C THR A 21 2.12 -6.70 -9.60
N ILE A 22 2.50 -6.63 -8.32
CA ILE A 22 1.93 -7.47 -7.27
C ILE A 22 0.44 -7.19 -7.08
N SER A 23 0.04 -5.92 -7.03
CA SER A 23 -1.36 -5.52 -6.90
C SER A 23 -2.22 -6.05 -8.05
N GLU A 24 -1.74 -5.92 -9.29
CA GLU A 24 -2.44 -6.42 -10.48
C GLU A 24 -2.54 -7.94 -10.49
N PHE A 25 -1.48 -8.63 -10.07
CA PHE A 25 -1.48 -10.08 -9.93
C PHE A 25 -2.51 -10.56 -8.89
N ILE A 26 -2.55 -9.93 -7.71
CA ILE A 26 -3.52 -10.26 -6.66
C ILE A 26 -4.96 -9.95 -7.14
N TYR A 27 -5.17 -8.80 -7.78
CA TYR A 27 -6.47 -8.47 -8.38
C TYR A 27 -6.92 -9.54 -9.39
N SER A 28 -6.03 -9.96 -10.28
CA SER A 28 -6.32 -10.98 -11.28
C SER A 28 -6.73 -12.31 -10.63
N LEU A 29 -5.98 -12.76 -9.62
CA LEU A 29 -6.32 -13.97 -8.86
C LEU A 29 -7.66 -13.86 -8.15
N VAL A 30 -7.89 -12.79 -7.38
CA VAL A 30 -9.13 -12.59 -6.61
C VAL A 30 -10.34 -12.50 -7.52
N SER A 31 -10.25 -11.71 -8.60
CA SER A 31 -11.34 -11.55 -9.56
C SER A 31 -11.63 -12.86 -10.30
N CYS A 32 -10.59 -13.63 -10.66
CA CYS A 32 -10.73 -14.95 -11.28
C CYS A 32 -11.46 -15.93 -10.35
N LEU A 33 -11.02 -16.06 -9.09
CA LEU A 33 -11.64 -16.98 -8.13
C LEU A 33 -13.10 -16.62 -7.84
N LEU A 34 -13.42 -15.33 -7.69
CA LEU A 34 -14.78 -14.87 -7.42
C LEU A 34 -15.69 -15.07 -8.64
N LYS A 35 -15.24 -14.68 -9.85
CA LYS A 35 -16.00 -14.91 -11.10
C LYS A 35 -16.22 -16.40 -11.36
N PHE A 36 -15.18 -17.22 -11.17
CA PHE A 36 -15.29 -18.66 -11.31
C PHE A 36 -16.35 -19.22 -10.35
N LYS A 37 -16.27 -18.88 -9.05
CA LYS A 37 -17.27 -19.32 -8.06
C LYS A 37 -18.69 -18.90 -8.44
N GLU A 38 -18.88 -17.73 -9.06
CA GLU A 38 -20.18 -17.27 -9.52
C GLU A 38 -20.69 -18.01 -10.76
N LEU A 39 -19.83 -18.24 -11.75
CA LEU A 39 -20.17 -19.01 -12.95
C LEU A 39 -20.58 -20.44 -12.58
N TRP A 40 -19.85 -21.08 -11.66
CA TRP A 40 -20.23 -22.39 -11.11
C TRP A 40 -21.56 -22.37 -10.37
N LYS A 41 -21.90 -21.25 -9.71
CA LYS A 41 -23.20 -21.08 -9.05
C LYS A 41 -24.33 -20.81 -10.06
N GLN A 42 -24.03 -20.13 -11.16
CA GLN A 42 -24.97 -19.79 -12.23
C GLN A 42 -25.31 -20.97 -13.15
N GLN A 43 -24.37 -21.88 -13.40
CA GLN A 43 -24.65 -23.12 -14.14
C GLN A 43 -25.81 -23.93 -13.52
N ARG A 44 -26.20 -23.66 -12.26
CA ARG A 44 -27.36 -24.29 -11.59
C ARG A 44 -28.69 -23.55 -11.71
N LYS A 45 -28.78 -22.37 -12.35
CA LYS A 45 -29.99 -21.50 -12.33
C LYS A 45 -30.45 -20.95 -13.69
N TYR A 46 -30.11 -21.59 -14.80
CA TYR A 46 -30.43 -21.08 -16.14
C TYR A 46 -31.95 -21.01 -16.40
N CYS A 47 -32.53 -19.80 -16.38
CA CYS A 47 -33.53 -19.27 -17.32
C CYS A 47 -34.09 -17.95 -16.76
N ILE A 48 -33.88 -16.82 -17.47
CA ILE A 48 -34.70 -15.59 -17.58
C ILE A 48 -33.78 -14.41 -17.96
N GLU A 49 -34.10 -13.73 -19.06
CA GLU A 49 -33.29 -12.67 -19.69
C GLU A 49 -33.31 -11.32 -18.93
N GLU A 50 -34.28 -11.11 -18.03
CA GLU A 50 -34.33 -9.96 -17.10
C GLU A 50 -33.19 -9.96 -16.05
N GLU A 51 -32.57 -11.11 -15.75
CA GLU A 51 -31.48 -11.19 -14.76
C GLU A 51 -30.12 -10.66 -15.28
N LYS A 52 -30.00 -10.32 -16.57
CA LYS A 52 -28.72 -9.91 -17.18
C LYS A 52 -28.17 -8.61 -16.57
N ASN A 53 -29.02 -7.62 -16.34
CA ASN A 53 -28.62 -6.35 -15.73
C ASN A 53 -28.17 -6.54 -14.27
N PHE A 54 -28.88 -7.40 -13.54
CA PHE A 54 -28.53 -7.76 -12.17
C PHE A 54 -27.19 -8.53 -12.10
N TYR A 55 -26.95 -9.44 -13.06
CA TYR A 55 -25.68 -10.15 -13.15
C TYR A 55 -24.51 -9.22 -13.51
N LEU A 56 -24.71 -8.29 -14.43
CA LEU A 56 -23.70 -7.29 -14.80
C LEU A 56 -23.36 -6.37 -13.62
N TYR A 57 -24.36 -5.92 -12.85
CA TYR A 57 -24.15 -5.19 -11.60
C TYR A 57 -23.29 -5.98 -10.62
N LYS A 58 -23.57 -7.28 -10.48
CA LYS A 58 -22.87 -8.16 -9.54
C LYS A 58 -21.40 -8.36 -9.94
N ILE A 59 -21.12 -8.60 -11.23
CA ILE A 59 -19.76 -8.68 -11.76
C ILE A 59 -19.01 -7.37 -11.50
N ASN A 60 -19.63 -6.22 -11.81
CA ASN A 60 -19.01 -4.91 -11.63
C ASN A 60 -18.69 -4.64 -10.15
N LYS A 61 -19.59 -5.02 -9.24
CA LYS A 61 -19.36 -4.93 -7.80
C LYS A 61 -18.17 -5.79 -7.36
N ILE A 62 -18.08 -7.02 -7.86
CA ILE A 62 -16.96 -7.92 -7.58
C ILE A 62 -15.66 -7.34 -8.09
N GLU A 63 -15.65 -6.79 -9.30
CA GLU A 63 -14.46 -6.20 -9.89
C GLU A 63 -13.95 -4.98 -9.11
N LYS A 64 -14.85 -4.06 -8.71
CA LYS A 64 -14.49 -2.93 -7.84
C LYS A 64 -13.89 -3.40 -6.52
N THR A 65 -14.53 -4.39 -5.89
CA THR A 65 -14.09 -4.93 -4.60
C THR A 65 -12.75 -5.64 -4.72
N SER A 66 -12.53 -6.44 -5.77
CA SER A 66 -11.28 -7.16 -5.97
C SER A 66 -10.11 -6.23 -6.28
N LYS A 67 -10.33 -5.13 -7.00
CA LYS A 67 -9.30 -4.11 -7.25
C LYS A 67 -8.82 -3.48 -5.95
N LEU A 68 -9.76 -3.11 -5.07
CA LEU A 68 -9.40 -2.52 -3.78
C LEU A 68 -8.70 -3.50 -2.84
N ILE A 69 -9.14 -4.76 -2.79
CA ILE A 69 -8.44 -5.80 -2.03
C ILE A 69 -7.02 -6.02 -2.58
N GLY A 70 -6.86 -6.13 -3.90
CA GLY A 70 -5.55 -6.30 -4.53
C GLY A 70 -4.59 -5.15 -4.24
N PHE A 71 -5.10 -3.92 -4.33
CA PHE A 71 -4.34 -2.71 -3.99
C PHE A 71 -3.84 -2.74 -2.54
N TYR A 72 -4.76 -2.89 -1.57
CA TYR A 72 -4.39 -2.81 -0.15
C TYR A 72 -3.55 -3.97 0.35
N THR A 73 -3.74 -5.16 -0.19
CA THR A 73 -2.88 -6.31 0.13
C THR A 73 -1.45 -6.09 -0.35
N ALA A 74 -1.26 -5.48 -1.53
CA ALA A 74 0.07 -5.07 -2.00
C ALA A 74 0.68 -3.97 -1.12
N GLU A 75 -0.13 -3.01 -0.63
CA GLU A 75 0.33 -1.99 0.32
C GLU A 75 0.79 -2.59 1.64
N MET A 76 0.05 -3.57 2.19
CA MET A 76 0.45 -4.25 3.42
C MET A 76 1.75 -5.04 3.25
N LEU A 77 1.92 -5.74 2.12
CA LEU A 77 3.14 -6.51 1.82
C LEU A 77 4.37 -5.60 1.67
N MET A 78 4.21 -4.45 1.02
CA MET A 78 5.28 -3.48 0.78
C MET A 78 5.37 -2.39 1.86
N TYR A 79 4.58 -2.49 2.94
CA TYR A 79 4.59 -1.51 4.03
C TYR A 79 5.97 -1.27 4.68
N PRO A 80 6.79 -2.30 4.98
CA PRO A 80 8.09 -2.07 5.61
C PRO A 80 9.04 -1.32 4.68
N THR A 81 9.07 -1.64 3.38
CA THR A 81 9.96 -1.00 2.41
C THR A 81 9.58 0.47 2.19
N GLU A 82 8.29 0.78 2.16
CA GLU A 82 7.76 2.14 2.11
C GLU A 82 8.16 2.95 3.34
N THR A 83 8.06 2.35 4.54
CA THR A 83 8.48 2.98 5.80
C THR A 83 9.98 3.29 5.83
N ILE A 84 10.81 2.36 5.32
CA ILE A 84 12.26 2.55 5.22
C ILE A 84 12.59 3.69 4.25
N MET A 85 11.93 3.72 3.08
CA MET A 85 12.11 4.81 2.12
C MET A 85 11.71 6.16 2.69
N HIS A 86 10.55 6.26 3.34
CA HIS A 86 10.11 7.52 3.97
C HIS A 86 11.13 8.04 4.98
N ARG A 87 11.70 7.15 5.81
CA ARG A 87 12.74 7.54 6.77
C ARG A 87 14.03 7.97 6.09
N LEU A 88 14.42 7.31 4.99
CA LEU A 88 15.59 7.67 4.20
C LEU A 88 15.42 9.03 3.51
N TYR A 89 14.23 9.34 2.99
CA TYR A 89 13.90 10.65 2.43
C TYR A 89 13.93 11.77 3.48
N LEU A 90 13.32 11.54 4.66
CA LEU A 90 13.29 12.51 5.75
C LEU A 90 14.67 12.75 6.38
N GLN A 91 15.61 11.81 6.22
CA GLN A 91 16.97 11.97 6.70
C GLN A 91 17.76 13.02 5.92
N GLY A 92 17.50 13.18 4.62
CA GLY A 92 18.13 14.22 3.80
C GLY A 92 17.71 15.65 4.19
N THR A 93 16.74 15.80 5.09
CA THR A 93 16.16 17.08 5.51
C THR A 93 16.45 17.44 6.98
N ARG A 94 17.13 16.56 7.75
CA ARG A 94 17.49 16.87 9.15
C ARG A 94 18.72 17.78 9.20
N THR A 95 18.49 19.02 9.60
CA THR A 95 19.49 20.05 9.89
C THR A 95 20.48 19.57 10.95
N ILE A 96 21.76 19.85 10.73
CA ILE A 96 22.82 19.71 11.73
C ILE A 96 22.41 20.54 12.94
N VAL A 97 22.25 19.89 14.10
CA VAL A 97 22.16 20.59 15.38
C VAL A 97 23.59 20.80 15.84
N ASP A 98 24.14 21.99 15.59
CA ASP A 98 25.40 22.39 16.19
C ASP A 98 25.17 22.56 17.69
N ASN A 99 25.71 21.64 18.50
CA ASN A 99 25.71 21.77 19.94
C ASN A 99 26.84 22.73 20.35
N VAL A 100 26.62 24.04 20.17
CA VAL A 100 27.61 25.09 20.49
C VAL A 100 27.73 25.34 22.01
N GLU A 101 26.75 24.90 22.81
CA GLU A 101 26.66 25.27 24.23
C GLU A 101 27.39 24.34 25.20
N SER A 102 28.02 23.26 24.75
CA SER A 102 28.83 22.40 25.60
C SER A 102 30.20 22.25 24.95
N GLY A 103 31.24 22.79 25.59
CA GLY A 103 32.63 22.85 25.11
C GLY A 103 33.34 21.51 24.85
N SER A 104 32.60 20.45 24.55
CA SER A 104 33.09 19.25 23.91
C SER A 104 32.90 19.37 22.41
N ASN A 105 34.00 19.43 21.65
CA ASN A 105 34.08 19.33 20.19
C ASN A 105 33.56 17.99 19.62
N ASN A 106 32.72 17.27 20.36
CA ASN A 106 32.11 16.04 19.92
C ASN A 106 30.84 16.41 19.15
N ILE A 107 31.02 16.63 17.85
CA ILE A 107 29.97 16.62 16.85
C ILE A 107 29.36 15.22 16.96
N VAL A 108 28.27 15.05 17.72
CA VAL A 108 27.51 13.81 17.72
C VAL A 108 26.68 13.88 16.44
N PRO A 109 27.07 13.20 15.36
CA PRO A 109 26.21 13.16 14.21
C PRO A 109 25.03 12.31 14.68
N ILE A 110 23.81 12.85 14.65
CA ILE A 110 22.59 12.02 14.66
C ILE A 110 22.48 11.29 13.28
N LEU A 111 23.61 11.15 12.58
CA LEU A 111 23.81 10.88 11.18
C LEU A 111 24.14 9.39 11.02
N THR A 112 23.11 8.56 10.95
CA THR A 112 23.29 7.20 10.44
C THR A 112 23.32 7.29 8.93
N ASN A 113 24.45 7.67 8.32
CA ASN A 113 24.59 7.75 6.87
C ASN A 113 24.29 6.37 6.27
N TYR A 114 23.05 6.12 5.83
CA TYR A 114 22.65 4.82 5.31
C TYR A 114 23.25 4.68 3.92
N GLN A 115 24.29 3.86 3.81
CA GLN A 115 24.91 3.56 2.52
C GLN A 115 23.97 2.74 1.64
N ASN A 116 23.11 1.91 2.27
CA ASN A 116 22.21 0.98 1.58
C ASN A 116 20.88 0.80 2.35
N ILE A 117 19.83 0.39 1.64
CA ILE A 117 18.47 0.13 2.20
C ILE A 117 18.52 -0.97 3.29
N THR A 118 19.36 -1.99 3.07
CA THR A 118 19.57 -3.11 4.01
C THR A 118 20.23 -2.68 5.31
N ASP A 119 21.18 -1.76 5.23
CA ASP A 119 21.87 -1.17 6.38
C ASP A 119 20.90 -0.29 7.21
N CYS A 120 19.97 0.38 6.52
CA CYS A 120 18.86 1.09 7.16
C CYS A 120 17.89 0.16 7.90
N CYS A 121 17.50 -0.96 7.29
CA CYS A 121 16.67 -1.98 7.93
C CYS A 121 17.29 -2.48 9.24
N GLU A 122 18.56 -2.87 9.18
CA GLU A 122 19.25 -3.46 10.33
C GLU A 122 19.38 -2.46 11.48
N LEU A 123 19.65 -1.20 11.14
CA LEU A 123 19.80 -0.15 12.14
C LEU A 123 18.46 0.28 12.75
N ILE A 124 17.36 0.29 11.98
CA ILE A 124 16.01 0.49 12.52
C ILE A 124 15.64 -0.65 13.47
N LEU A 125 15.91 -1.90 13.06
CA LEU A 125 15.67 -3.07 13.90
C LEU A 125 16.50 -3.05 15.19
N LYS A 126 17.76 -2.60 15.13
CA LYS A 126 18.64 -2.47 16.29
C LYS A 126 18.28 -1.29 17.20
N LYS A 127 17.85 -0.15 16.66
CA LYS A 127 17.54 1.07 17.44
C LYS A 127 16.11 1.13 17.99
N GLU A 128 15.13 0.70 17.21
CA GLU A 128 13.69 0.84 17.57
C GLU A 128 12.98 -0.51 17.72
N GLY A 129 13.59 -1.62 17.29
CA GLY A 129 12.97 -2.94 17.31
C GLY A 129 11.99 -3.17 16.15
N ARG A 130 11.41 -4.38 16.08
CA ARG A 130 10.46 -4.78 15.01
C ARG A 130 9.18 -3.93 14.96
N SER A 131 8.78 -3.32 16.06
CA SER A 131 7.61 -2.43 16.14
C SER A 131 7.86 -1.07 15.47
N GLY A 132 9.11 -0.63 15.33
CA GLY A 132 9.47 0.61 14.64
C GLY A 132 9.16 0.61 13.13
N LEU A 133 9.07 -0.59 12.53
CA LEU A 133 8.72 -0.79 11.11
C LEU A 133 7.22 -0.63 10.83
N TYR A 134 6.36 -0.80 11.82
CA TYR A 134 4.90 -0.63 11.69
C TYR A 134 4.41 0.74 12.19
N LYS A 135 5.34 1.66 12.46
CA LYS A 135 5.02 3.00 12.97
C LYS A 135 4.35 3.81 11.87
N GLY A 136 3.04 4.02 12.01
CA GLY A 136 2.19 4.67 11.00
C GLY A 136 1.16 3.74 10.35
N PHE A 137 1.15 2.44 10.68
CA PHE A 137 0.25 1.45 10.06
C PHE A 137 -1.23 1.79 10.30
N GLY A 138 -1.54 2.46 11.41
CA GLY A 138 -2.90 2.94 11.70
C GLY A 138 -3.48 3.87 10.63
N ALA A 139 -2.64 4.67 9.94
CA ALA A 139 -3.11 5.51 8.84
C ALA A 139 -3.58 4.68 7.64
N LEU A 140 -2.83 3.61 7.31
CA LEU A 140 -3.20 2.67 6.25
C LEU A 140 -4.49 1.92 6.61
N VAL A 141 -4.65 1.49 7.86
CA VAL A 141 -5.90 0.86 8.33
C VAL A 141 -7.09 1.82 8.18
N LEU A 142 -6.91 3.09 8.56
CA LEU A 142 -7.96 4.10 8.43
C LEU A 142 -8.33 4.33 6.96
N GLN A 143 -7.34 4.37 6.07
CA GLN A 143 -7.55 4.48 4.63
C GLN A 143 -8.34 3.29 4.06
N ILE A 144 -8.03 2.06 4.49
CA ILE A 144 -8.77 0.85 4.10
C ILE A 144 -10.24 0.97 4.52
N ILE A 145 -10.49 1.34 5.77
CA ILE A 145 -11.85 1.45 6.32
C ILE A 145 -12.65 2.49 5.54
N LEU A 146 -12.07 3.67 5.29
CA LEU A 146 -12.73 4.74 4.54
C LEU A 146 -13.10 4.29 3.13
N ASN A 147 -12.17 3.69 2.39
CA ASN A 147 -12.45 3.25 1.02
C ASN A 147 -13.44 2.08 0.97
N PHE A 148 -13.50 1.24 2.00
CA PHE A 148 -14.51 0.20 2.10
C PHE A 148 -15.91 0.77 2.37
N ILE A 149 -16.02 1.78 3.25
CA ILE A 149 -17.26 2.51 3.51
C ILE A 149 -17.74 3.21 2.23
N LEU A 150 -16.83 3.89 1.53
CA LEU A 150 -17.15 4.58 0.28
C LEU A 150 -17.68 3.61 -0.78
N LEU A 151 -17.01 2.46 -0.96
CA LEU A 151 -17.51 1.40 -1.82
C LEU A 151 -18.90 0.89 -1.40
N HIS A 152 -19.12 0.75 -0.09
CA HIS A 152 -20.40 0.26 0.40
C HIS A 152 -21.52 1.23 0.03
N VAL A 153 -21.33 2.52 0.30
CA VAL A 153 -22.28 3.58 -0.04
C VAL A 153 -22.51 3.66 -1.55
N ASP A 154 -21.45 3.63 -2.37
CA ASP A 154 -21.55 3.61 -3.84
C ASP A 154 -22.38 2.41 -4.34
N ASN A 155 -22.16 1.24 -3.74
CA ASN A 155 -22.88 0.03 -4.10
C ASN A 155 -24.37 0.09 -3.71
N GLU A 156 -24.71 0.72 -2.59
CA GLU A 156 -26.10 0.92 -2.17
C GLU A 156 -26.82 1.91 -3.08
N TRP A 157 -26.19 3.03 -3.38
CA TRP A 157 -26.74 4.03 -4.29
C TRP A 157 -26.98 3.44 -5.69
N ASN A 158 -26.01 2.68 -6.20
CA ASN A 158 -26.13 2.01 -7.49
C ASN A 158 -27.18 0.88 -7.48
N ARG A 159 -27.42 0.21 -6.35
CA ARG A 159 -28.47 -0.81 -6.24
C ARG A 159 -29.87 -0.19 -6.37
N ASN A 160 -30.09 0.95 -5.71
CA ASN A 160 -31.39 1.65 -5.70
C ASN A 160 -31.76 2.25 -7.06
N ASN A 161 -30.78 2.47 -7.94
CA ASN A 161 -31.04 2.92 -9.32
C ASN A 161 -31.35 1.78 -10.30
N ILE A 162 -31.13 0.51 -9.91
CA ILE A 162 -31.29 -0.67 -10.78
C ILE A 162 -32.60 -1.43 -10.48
N LEU A 163 -33.14 -1.30 -9.26
CA LEU A 163 -34.45 -1.82 -8.84
C LEU A 163 -35.54 -0.77 -9.05
#